data_AF-A0A2J8A2P0-F1
#
_entry.id   AF-A0A2J8A2P0-F1
#
_cell.length_a   1.000
_cell.length_b   1.000
_cell.length_c   1.000
_cell.angle_alpha   90.00
_cell.angle_beta   90.00
_cell.angle_gamma   90.00
#
_symmetry.space_group_name_H-M   'P 1'
#
loop_
_entity.id
_entity.type
_entity.pdbx_description
1 polymer ?
#
loop_
_entity_poly.entity_id
_entity_poly.type
_entity_poly.pdbx_seq_one_letter_code
_entity_poly.pdbx_strand_id
1 'polypeptide(L)'
;MEVKCDPTTVGDNYGGRFDRGWACRDNQASVIVQITDTCPCNYPSNAYSNKRWCCGDEYHLDLSAWAFEKLAEPKWGVIGIMARPVSCSTKPWKPAPTPPEGASSENTRIPRPWGWTDRRPWG
;
A
#
# COMPACT_ATOMS: atom_id res chain seq x y z
N MET A 1 -1.92 -10.53 -1.98
CA MET A 1 -3.08 -9.76 -2.48
C MET A 1 -2.71 -9.15 -3.82
N GLU A 2 -3.65 -9.05 -4.74
CA GLU A 2 -3.50 -8.26 -5.96
C GLU A 2 -4.16 -6.91 -5.74
N VAL A 3 -3.44 -5.83 -6.06
CA VAL A 3 -3.87 -4.45 -5.83
C VAL A 3 -3.69 -3.66 -7.12
N LYS A 4 -4.71 -2.90 -7.53
CA LYS A 4 -4.64 -1.95 -8.64
C LYS A 4 -5.17 -0.59 -8.23
N CYS A 5 -4.71 0.44 -8.92
CA CYS A 5 -5.19 1.80 -8.71
C CYS A 5 -6.65 1.94 -9.18
N ASP A 6 -7.46 2.62 -8.37
CA ASP A 6 -8.84 2.97 -8.68
C ASP A 6 -8.97 4.49 -8.81
N PRO A 7 -9.27 5.03 -10.00
CA PRO A 7 -9.43 6.47 -10.20
C PRO A 7 -10.76 6.93 -9.57
N THR A 8 -10.69 7.36 -8.31
CA THR A 8 -11.85 7.77 -7.51
C THR A 8 -11.49 8.90 -6.53
N THR A 9 -12.48 9.39 -5.79
CA THR A 9 -12.24 10.25 -4.61
C THR A 9 -11.98 9.38 -3.38
N VAL A 10 -10.91 9.67 -2.65
CA VAL A 10 -10.56 8.97 -1.40
C VAL A 10 -10.96 9.80 -0.19
N GLY A 11 -11.60 9.17 0.79
CA GLY A 11 -11.90 9.77 2.09
C GLY A 11 -10.79 9.51 3.11
N ASP A 12 -10.75 10.32 4.17
CA ASP A 12 -9.97 10.02 5.37
C ASP A 12 -10.84 10.04 6.64
N ASN A 13 -10.31 9.53 7.74
CA ASN A 13 -11.03 9.47 9.02
C ASN A 13 -11.22 10.85 9.70
N TYR A 14 -10.75 11.94 9.08
CA TYR A 14 -10.96 13.32 9.52
C TYR A 14 -11.98 14.08 8.67
N GLY A 15 -12.65 13.40 7.73
CA GLY A 15 -13.63 14.00 6.82
C GLY A 15 -13.02 14.67 5.60
N GLY A 16 -11.70 14.54 5.40
CA GLY A 16 -11.03 14.97 4.18
C GLY A 16 -11.46 14.15 2.98
N ARG A 17 -11.57 14.82 1.82
CA ARG A 17 -11.87 14.19 0.52
C ARG A 17 -10.81 14.58 -0.50
N PHE A 18 -10.22 13.60 -1.17
CA PHE A 18 -9.10 13.76 -2.09
C PHE A 18 -9.51 13.28 -3.47
N ASP A 19 -9.63 14.19 -4.45
CA ASP A 19 -9.83 13.78 -5.84
C ASP A 19 -8.55 13.10 -6.36
N ARG A 20 -8.66 11.81 -6.72
CA ARG A 20 -7.60 10.98 -7.29
C ARG A 20 -8.05 10.34 -8.61
N GLY A 21 -9.06 10.91 -9.27
CA GLY A 21 -9.54 10.44 -10.57
C GLY A 21 -8.49 10.42 -11.68
N TRP A 22 -7.37 11.13 -11.48
CA TRP A 22 -6.27 11.27 -12.44
C TRP A 22 -4.92 10.79 -11.89
N ALA A 23 -4.89 10.18 -10.71
CA ALA A 23 -3.64 9.84 -10.03
C ALA A 23 -3.02 8.52 -10.53
N CYS A 24 -3.84 7.64 -11.11
CA CYS A 24 -3.39 6.33 -11.57
C CYS A 24 -2.47 6.45 -12.79
N ARG A 25 -1.32 5.77 -12.75
CA ARG A 25 -0.49 5.58 -13.95
C ARG A 25 -1.19 4.73 -15.00
N ASP A 26 -1.81 3.65 -14.55
CA ASP A 26 -2.56 2.70 -15.37
C ASP A 26 -3.57 1.95 -14.50
N ASN A 27 -4.86 2.23 -14.69
CA ASN A 27 -5.93 1.64 -13.87
C ASN A 27 -6.24 0.16 -14.21
N GLN A 28 -5.61 -0.40 -15.25
CA GLN A 28 -5.71 -1.82 -15.60
C GLN A 28 -4.52 -2.62 -15.08
N ALA A 29 -3.43 -1.95 -14.69
CA ALA A 29 -2.24 -2.61 -14.20
C ALA A 29 -2.29 -2.83 -12.69
N SER A 30 -1.73 -3.95 -12.22
CA SER A 30 -1.78 -4.35 -10.81
C SER A 30 -0.42 -4.79 -10.28
N VAL A 31 -0.28 -4.75 -8.96
CA VAL A 31 0.85 -5.28 -8.20
C VAL A 31 0.40 -6.43 -7.31
N ILE A 32 1.26 -7.41 -7.13
CA ILE A 32 1.07 -8.44 -6.11
C ILE A 32 1.85 -8.01 -4.87
N VAL A 33 1.14 -7.90 -3.75
CA VAL A 33 1.72 -7.52 -2.46
C VAL A 33 1.50 -8.61 -1.43
N GLN A 34 2.47 -8.77 -0.54
CA GLN A 34 2.33 -9.58 0.66
C GLN A 34 2.12 -8.64 1.86
N ILE A 35 1.10 -8.92 2.66
CA ILE A 35 0.90 -8.20 3.93
C ILE A 35 2.00 -8.66 4.88
N THR A 36 2.81 -7.72 5.36
CA THR A 36 3.96 -8.01 6.24
C THR A 36 3.90 -7.27 7.57
N ASP A 37 2.96 -6.35 7.72
CA ASP A 37 2.80 -5.53 8.92
C ASP A 37 1.32 -5.14 9.12
N THR A 38 1.02 -4.53 10.25
CA THR A 38 -0.31 -4.01 10.61
C THR A 38 -0.26 -2.49 10.63
N CYS A 39 -1.33 -1.82 10.19
CA CYS A 39 -1.52 -0.41 10.45
C CYS A 39 -2.52 -0.23 11.61
N PRO A 40 -2.06 -0.04 12.87
CA PRO A 40 -2.96 0.12 14.01
C PRO A 40 -3.44 1.57 14.13
N CYS A 41 -4.68 1.77 14.59
CA CYS A 41 -5.24 3.11 14.86
C CYS A 41 -4.42 3.88 15.91
N ASN A 42 -3.92 3.20 16.95
CA ASN A 42 -3.06 3.79 17.96
C ASN A 42 -1.61 3.35 17.74
N TYR A 43 -0.78 4.25 17.22
CA TYR A 43 0.66 4.05 17.05
C TYR A 43 1.40 5.26 17.66
N PRO A 44 2.03 5.14 18.84
CA PRO A 44 2.48 6.30 19.62
C PRO A 44 3.40 7.28 18.87
N SER A 45 4.26 6.78 17.98
CA SER A 45 5.21 7.61 17.22
C SER A 45 4.63 8.26 15.96
N ASN A 46 3.41 7.89 15.53
CA ASN A 46 2.74 8.48 14.36
C ASN A 46 1.20 8.50 14.51
N ALA A 47 0.72 8.74 15.72
CA ALA A 47 -0.68 8.54 16.08
C ALA A 47 -1.64 9.38 15.22
N TYR A 48 -1.24 10.59 14.82
CA TYR A 48 -2.06 11.46 13.98
C TYR A 48 -2.27 10.89 12.57
N SER A 49 -1.22 10.36 11.94
CA SER A 49 -1.31 9.77 10.59
C SER A 49 -2.05 8.44 10.62
N ASN A 50 -1.73 7.59 11.59
CA ASN A 50 -2.39 6.29 11.75
C ASN A 50 -3.87 6.43 12.07
N LYS A 51 -4.26 7.40 12.91
CA LYS A 51 -5.68 7.69 13.16
C LYS A 51 -6.39 8.18 11.90
N ARG A 52 -5.69 8.88 11.00
CA ARG A 52 -6.26 9.39 9.74
C ARG A 52 -6.59 8.28 8.74
N TRP A 53 -5.70 7.30 8.60
CA TRP A 53 -5.77 6.31 7.52
C TRP A 53 -6.13 4.90 7.99
N CYS A 54 -5.78 4.53 9.22
CA CYS A 54 -5.85 3.17 9.72
C CYS A 54 -6.85 3.02 10.88
N CYS A 55 -7.81 3.92 10.93
CA CYS A 55 -8.85 3.95 11.95
C CYS A 55 -10.19 4.35 11.32
N GLY A 56 -11.28 3.92 11.94
CA GLY A 56 -12.63 4.08 11.40
C GLY A 56 -13.03 2.89 10.53
N ASP A 57 -14.07 3.09 9.72
CA ASP A 57 -14.71 2.03 8.91
C ASP A 57 -14.20 2.00 7.46
N GLU A 58 -13.22 2.85 7.11
CA GLU A 58 -12.60 2.87 5.78
C GLU A 58 -11.53 1.79 5.66
N TYR A 59 -11.62 0.97 4.61
CA TYR A 59 -10.60 -0.04 4.32
C TYR A 59 -9.31 0.61 3.79
N HIS A 60 -8.18 0.33 4.44
CA HIS A 60 -6.88 0.91 4.10
C HIS A 60 -5.78 -0.14 3.95
N LEU A 61 -4.90 0.07 2.96
CA LEU A 61 -3.64 -0.66 2.80
C LEU A 61 -2.48 0.33 2.71
N ASP A 62 -1.56 0.25 3.67
CA ASP A 62 -0.31 0.98 3.63
C ASP A 62 0.68 0.23 2.74
N LEU A 63 0.89 0.74 1.53
CA LEU A 63 1.75 0.13 0.53
C LEU A 63 3.20 0.57 0.76
N SER A 64 4.16 -0.33 0.50
CA SER A 64 5.55 0.10 0.39
C SER A 64 5.69 1.19 -0.67
N ALA A 65 6.63 2.12 -0.49
CA ALA A 65 6.87 3.19 -1.45
C ALA A 65 7.08 2.65 -2.87
N TRP A 66 7.84 1.55 -3.00
CA TRP A 66 8.02 0.84 -4.27
C TRP A 66 6.69 0.38 -4.90
N ALA A 67 5.81 -0.28 -4.13
CA ALA A 67 4.54 -0.74 -4.66
C ALA A 67 3.61 0.42 -5.03
N PHE A 68 3.60 1.50 -4.22
CA PHE A 68 2.84 2.71 -4.50
C PHE A 68 3.31 3.38 -5.80
N GLU A 69 4.63 3.51 -6.00
CA GLU A 69 5.22 4.17 -7.16
C GLU A 69 4.91 3.46 -8.49
N LYS A 70 4.65 2.15 -8.46
CA LYS A 70 4.16 1.39 -9.62
C LYS A 70 2.74 1.78 -10.02
N LEU A 71 1.92 2.19 -9.05
CA LEU A 71 0.50 2.51 -9.24
C LEU A 71 0.26 4.01 -9.51
N ALA A 72 1.04 4.89 -8.89
CA ALA A 72 0.86 6.35 -8.94
C ALA A 72 2.18 7.12 -8.73
N GLU A 73 2.16 8.44 -8.96
CA GLU A 73 3.27 9.32 -8.57
C GLU A 73 3.29 9.58 -7.05
N PRO A 74 4.46 9.56 -6.38
CA PRO A 74 4.57 9.80 -4.92
C PRO A 74 3.90 11.09 -4.43
N LYS A 75 3.88 12.14 -5.26
CA LYS A 75 3.28 13.46 -4.92
C LYS A 75 1.82 13.39 -4.49
N TRP A 76 1.09 12.33 -4.87
CA TRP A 76 -0.32 12.18 -4.53
C TRP A 76 -0.55 11.75 -3.07
N GLY A 77 0.43 11.05 -2.46
CA GLY A 77 0.43 10.57 -1.07
C GLY A 77 -0.58 9.48 -0.74
N VAL A 78 -1.77 9.51 -1.37
CA VAL A 78 -2.87 8.56 -1.20
C VAL A 78 -3.60 8.41 -2.53
N ILE A 79 -4.06 7.20 -2.83
CA ILE A 79 -4.83 6.86 -4.03
C ILE A 79 -5.97 5.90 -3.69
N GLY A 80 -6.99 5.86 -4.54
CA GLY A 80 -8.00 4.82 -4.49
C GLY A 80 -7.40 3.50 -4.97
N ILE A 81 -7.87 2.39 -4.41
CA ILE A 81 -7.42 1.06 -4.78
C ILE A 81 -8.59 0.07 -4.86
N MET A 82 -8.45 -0.90 -5.75
CA MET A 82 -9.19 -2.16 -5.68
C MET A 82 -8.20 -3.26 -5.29
N ALA A 83 -8.58 -4.07 -4.30
CA ALA A 83 -7.75 -5.17 -3.82
C ALA A 83 -8.55 -6.48 -3.80
N ARG A 84 -7.89 -7.60 -4.11
CA ARG A 84 -8.43 -8.94 -3.93
C ARG A 84 -7.39 -9.91 -3.37
N PRO A 85 -7.79 -10.88 -2.53
CA PRO A 85 -6.91 -11.96 -2.14
C PRO A 85 -6.57 -12.84 -3.35
N VAL A 86 -5.31 -13.25 -3.46
CA VAL A 86 -4.79 -14.14 -4.49
C VAL A 86 -3.66 -14.99 -3.90
N SER A 87 -3.30 -16.09 -4.55
CA SER A 87 -2.13 -16.89 -4.17
C SER A 87 -0.84 -16.06 -4.25
N CYS A 88 0.15 -16.35 -3.40
CA CYS A 88 1.50 -15.76 -3.50
C CYS A 88 2.18 -16.05 -4.85
N SER A 89 1.78 -17.13 -5.54
CA SER A 89 2.29 -17.50 -6.86
C SER A 89 1.56 -16.83 -8.03
N THR A 90 0.48 -16.08 -7.76
CA THR A 90 -0.29 -15.40 -8.80
C THR A 90 0.57 -14.33 -9.46
N LYS A 91 0.45 -14.21 -10.79
CA LYS A 91 1.01 -13.10 -11.56
C LYS A 91 -0.14 -12.21 -12.07
N PRO A 92 0.01 -10.89 -12.05
CA PRO A 92 -0.93 -9.99 -12.68
C PRO A 92 -1.12 -10.34 -14.16
N TRP A 93 -2.35 -10.21 -14.67
CA TRP A 93 -2.57 -10.23 -16.12
C TRP A 93 -1.83 -9.07 -16.80
N LYS A 94 -1.94 -7.87 -16.19
CA LYS A 94 -1.20 -6.67 -16.60
C LYS A 94 -0.34 -6.20 -15.43
N PRO A 95 0.94 -6.60 -15.36
CA PRO A 95 1.82 -6.16 -14.29
C PRO A 95 2.03 -4.64 -14.36
N ALA A 96 1.91 -3.96 -13.23
CA ALA A 96 2.31 -2.56 -13.14
C ALA A 96 3.81 -2.42 -13.47
N PRO A 97 4.20 -1.37 -14.23
CA PRO A 97 5.57 -1.17 -14.67
C PRO A 97 6.50 -1.06 -13.47
N THR A 98 7.79 -1.34 -13.65
CA THR A 98 8.79 -0.95 -12.66
C THR A 98 8.68 0.55 -12.38
N PRO A 99 8.82 0.98 -11.12
CA PRO A 99 8.87 2.40 -10.82
C PRO A 99 9.92 3.12 -11.70
N PRO A 100 9.72 4.42 -12.03
CA PRO A 100 10.68 5.18 -12.82
C PRO A 100 12.10 5.15 -12.22
N GLU A 101 13.11 5.37 -13.06
CA GLU A 101 14.52 5.43 -12.63
C GLU A 101 14.71 6.48 -11.51
N GLY A 102 15.32 6.08 -10.37
CA GLY A 102 15.44 6.89 -9.15
C GLY A 102 14.36 6.64 -8.08
N ALA A 103 13.43 5.72 -8.34
CA ALA A 103 12.41 5.29 -7.39
C ALA A 103 12.93 4.39 -6.26
N SER A 104 12.08 4.17 -5.25
CA SER A 104 12.37 3.32 -4.08
C SER A 104 12.81 1.93 -4.52
N SER A 105 13.71 1.28 -3.78
CA SER A 105 14.07 -0.11 -4.09
C SER A 105 12.92 -1.07 -3.81
N GLU A 106 12.85 -2.17 -4.56
CA GLU A 106 11.92 -3.25 -4.23
C GLU A 106 12.18 -3.69 -2.79
N ASN A 107 11.12 -3.81 -2.00
CA ASN A 107 11.24 -4.30 -0.63
C ASN A 107 11.48 -5.81 -0.67
N THR A 108 12.72 -6.18 -0.95
CA THR A 108 13.24 -7.54 -0.85
C THR A 108 13.41 -7.87 0.64
N ARG A 109 12.30 -7.93 1.40
CA ARG A 109 12.36 -8.50 2.74
C ARG A 109 12.94 -9.91 2.57
N ILE A 110 14.19 -10.01 3.03
CA ILE A 110 15.13 -11.11 2.87
C ILE A 110 14.41 -12.46 3.10
N PRO A 111 14.66 -13.52 2.30
CA PRO A 111 14.21 -14.85 2.65
C PRO A 111 14.77 -15.17 4.04
N ARG A 112 13.90 -15.18 5.06
CA ARG A 112 14.31 -15.32 6.47
C ARG A 112 15.17 -16.58 6.62
N PRO A 113 16.49 -16.47 6.85
CA PRO A 113 17.30 -17.64 7.15
C PRO A 113 16.98 -18.07 8.59
N TRP A 114 16.57 -19.32 8.76
CA TRP A 114 16.57 -20.06 10.03
C TRP A 114 15.86 -19.41 11.24
N GLY A 115 14.57 -19.72 11.42
CA GLY A 115 13.97 -19.86 12.76
C GLY A 115 13.70 -18.60 13.59
N TRP A 116 13.84 -17.39 13.05
CA TRP A 116 13.52 -16.17 13.80
C TRP A 116 11.99 -15.95 13.90
N THR A 117 11.42 -16.22 15.08
CA THR A 117 10.11 -15.72 15.50
C THR A 117 10.22 -14.25 15.86
N ASP A 118 9.20 -13.50 15.43
CA ASP A 118 9.06 -12.06 15.59
C ASP A 118 9.33 -11.60 17.04
N ARG A 119 10.49 -11.00 17.31
CA ARG A 119 10.67 -10.15 18.49
C ARG A 119 10.32 -8.73 18.09
N ARG A 120 9.04 -8.43 17.94
CA ARG A 120 8.60 -7.03 18.03
C ARG A 120 8.82 -6.57 19.47
N PRO A 121 9.57 -5.48 19.72
CA PRO A 121 9.64 -4.87 21.04
C PRO A 121 8.41 -3.96 21.17
N TRP A 122 7.26 -4.58 21.38
CA TRP A 122 6.12 -3.93 22.02
C TRP A 122 5.79 -4.76 23.25
N GLY A 123 6.69 -4.66 24.22
CA GLY A 123 6.38 -4.83 25.63
C GLY A 123 5.99 -3.49 26.24
#